data_AF-A0A9W9Q9I0-F1
#
_entry.id   AF-A0A9W9Q9I0-F1
#
_cell.length_a   1.000
_cell.length_b   1.000
_cell.length_c   1.000
_cell.angle_alpha   90.00
_cell.angle_beta   90.00
_cell.angle_gamma   90.00
#
_symmetry.space_group_name_H-M   'P 1'
#
loop_
_entity.id
_entity.type
_entity.pdbx_description
1 polymer ?
#
loop_
_entity_poly.entity_id
_entity_poly.type
_entity_poly.pdbx_seq_one_letter_code
_entity_poly.pdbx_strand_id
1 'polypeptide(L)'
;MEVHILPGNSSTPSQLPNVPIRSPIEIINNLRLVYGQKQIKTFQNLLDSLVSDDKFDKLDLDTIMIDAVRHDDAQFVEALLFHGLPLHSDCALEAAKSKAKNVLEALFKNGWNVNKPISDAQPPVLGFVTQDQDLVSWLLRNGADPNQKCLIDLTPLSYAVHYAPISNIKLFLGNGGETQQGQLLFHALDRESEEGAPLNATMYQNHPFSWSLYAFMGLGTILHKATELGKVDVVRFLVHEGVDLSIKDANGDTALDRARRLSKTEVVQLLEDSSNH
;
A
#
# COMPACT_ATOMS: atom_id res chain seq x y z
N MET A 1 -24.61 36.03 3.76
CA MET A 1 -23.69 35.27 4.63
C MET A 1 -22.47 34.95 3.79
N GLU A 2 -21.33 35.44 4.24
CA GLU A 2 -20.06 35.51 3.51
C GLU A 2 -19.52 34.12 3.18
N VAL A 3 -18.96 34.01 1.98
CA VAL A 3 -18.32 32.81 1.44
C VAL A 3 -16.88 32.79 1.96
N HIS A 4 -16.61 31.98 2.99
CA HIS A 4 -15.25 31.76 3.45
C HIS A 4 -14.51 30.83 2.48
N ILE A 5 -13.58 31.42 1.72
CA ILE A 5 -12.59 30.71 0.92
C ILE A 5 -11.52 30.16 1.88
N LEU A 6 -11.37 28.82 1.94
CA LEU A 6 -10.28 28.16 2.66
C LEU A 6 -8.96 28.40 1.91
N PRO A 7 -7.86 28.81 2.57
CA PRO A 7 -6.58 28.97 1.91
C PRO A 7 -5.94 27.59 1.64
N GLY A 8 -5.23 27.51 0.50
CA GLY A 8 -4.57 26.32 0.01
C GLY A 8 -3.59 25.73 1.02
N ASN A 9 -3.72 24.42 1.23
CA ASN A 9 -2.81 23.65 2.07
C ASN A 9 -1.51 23.43 1.28
N SER A 10 -0.51 24.28 1.53
CA SER A 10 0.87 24.02 1.13
C SER A 10 1.37 22.78 1.88
N SER A 11 1.52 21.68 1.16
CA SER A 11 2.07 20.42 1.64
C SER A 11 3.52 20.62 2.11
N THR A 12 3.70 20.82 3.41
CA THR A 12 4.96 20.54 4.08
C THR A 12 5.15 19.02 4.11
N PRO A 13 6.38 18.50 3.89
CA PRO A 13 6.63 17.07 4.03
C PRO A 13 6.29 16.69 5.47
N SER A 14 5.46 15.66 5.63
CA SER A 14 5.07 15.09 6.91
C SER A 14 6.32 14.79 7.75
N GLN A 15 6.65 15.69 8.67
CA GLN A 15 7.62 15.40 9.72
C GLN A 15 6.97 14.35 10.61
N LEU A 16 7.49 13.12 10.53
CA LEU A 16 7.23 12.09 11.53
C LEU A 16 7.45 12.70 12.93
N PRO A 17 6.64 12.33 13.94
CA PRO A 17 6.83 12.83 15.29
C PRO A 17 8.27 12.60 15.74
N ASN A 18 8.89 13.64 16.28
CA ASN A 18 10.27 13.62 16.74
C ASN A 18 10.38 12.56 17.85
N VAL A 19 10.92 11.38 17.52
CA VAL A 19 11.11 10.30 18.49
C VAL A 19 12.15 10.81 19.49
N PRO A 20 11.83 10.87 20.80
CA PRO A 20 12.76 11.40 21.79
C PRO A 20 14.00 10.52 21.83
N ILE A 21 15.14 11.09 21.46
CA ILE A 21 16.45 10.44 21.50
C ILE A 21 16.75 10.06 22.95
N ARG A 22 17.03 8.78 23.21
CA ARG A 22 17.30 8.27 24.56
C ARG A 22 18.78 8.01 24.80
N SER A 23 19.56 7.87 23.74
CA SER A 23 21.01 7.72 23.80
C SER A 23 21.72 9.08 23.91
N PRO A 24 22.97 9.12 24.43
CA PRO A 24 23.78 10.33 24.42
C PRO A 24 23.94 10.90 23.00
N ILE A 25 23.58 12.16 22.80
CA ILE A 25 23.54 12.80 21.47
C ILE A 25 24.90 12.81 20.76
N GLU A 26 25.99 12.84 21.52
CA GLU A 26 27.37 12.81 20.99
C GLU A 26 27.66 11.49 20.26
N ILE A 27 27.15 10.37 20.77
CA ILE A 27 27.33 9.05 20.16
C ILE A 27 26.63 9.00 18.80
N ILE A 28 25.39 9.48 18.74
CA ILE A 28 24.59 9.52 17.50
C ILE A 28 25.24 10.47 16.48
N ASN A 29 25.71 11.64 16.92
CA ASN A 29 26.40 12.60 16.05
C ASN A 29 27.70 12.02 15.49
N ASN A 30 28.47 11.28 16.30
CA ASN A 30 29.67 10.61 15.85
C ASN A 30 29.35 9.53 14.81
N LEU A 31 28.34 8.69 15.04
CA LEU A 31 27.90 7.69 14.07
C LEU A 31 27.44 8.34 12.75
N ARG A 32 26.65 9.42 12.82
CA ARG A 32 26.22 10.20 11.64
C ARG A 32 27.39 10.80 10.89
N LEU A 33 28.38 11.33 11.60
CA LEU A 33 29.58 11.90 11.00
C LEU A 33 30.41 10.84 10.29
N VAL A 34 30.64 9.69 10.92
CA VAL A 34 31.40 8.57 10.34
C VAL A 34 30.66 7.97 9.13
N TYR A 35 29.33 7.86 9.21
CA TYR A 35 28.48 7.50 8.07
C TYR A 35 28.57 8.53 6.94
N GLY A 36 28.47 9.82 7.23
CA GLY A 36 28.62 10.90 6.25
C GLY A 36 29.99 10.91 5.55
N GLN A 37 31.03 10.45 6.24
CA GLN A 37 32.38 10.24 5.69
C GLN A 37 32.55 8.89 4.97
N LYS A 38 31.51 8.05 4.91
CA LYS A 38 31.49 6.72 4.29
C LYS A 38 32.58 5.77 4.82
N GLN A 39 32.95 5.90 6.10
CA GLN A 39 33.98 5.08 6.74
C GLN A 39 33.41 3.80 7.37
N ILE A 40 33.15 2.79 6.55
CA ILE A 40 32.46 1.56 7.01
C ILE A 40 33.17 0.83 8.17
N LYS A 41 34.50 0.72 8.16
CA LYS A 41 35.24 0.03 9.22
C LYS A 41 35.16 0.76 10.56
N THR A 42 35.32 2.09 10.52
CA THR A 42 35.16 2.94 11.71
C THR A 42 33.74 2.86 12.24
N PHE A 43 32.76 2.83 11.34
CA PHE A 43 31.34 2.71 11.70
C PHE A 43 31.04 1.39 12.40
N GLN A 44 31.54 0.26 11.87
CA GLN A 44 31.39 -1.06 12.48
C GLN A 44 32.03 -1.12 13.87
N ASN A 45 33.28 -0.65 14.00
CA ASN A 45 33.97 -0.61 15.30
C ASN A 45 33.20 0.23 16.34
N LEU A 46 32.56 1.33 15.91
CA LEU A 46 31.70 2.12 16.80
C LEU A 46 30.46 1.33 17.20
N LEU A 47 29.78 0.67 16.27
CA LEU A 47 28.63 -0.18 16.58
C LEU A 47 29.00 -1.31 17.55
N ASP A 48 30.12 -2.00 17.34
CA ASP A 48 30.62 -3.06 18.24
C ASP A 48 30.79 -2.56 19.68
N SER A 49 31.31 -1.33 19.83
CA SER A 49 31.48 -0.71 21.15
C SER A 49 30.15 -0.34 21.84
N LEU A 50 29.12 -0.02 21.04
CA LEU A 50 27.82 0.44 21.53
C LEU A 50 26.87 -0.70 21.87
N VAL A 51 26.97 -1.84 21.20
CA VAL A 51 26.14 -3.03 21.51
C VAL A 51 26.44 -3.59 22.91
N SER A 52 27.58 -3.21 23.50
CA SER A 52 27.95 -3.56 24.88
C SER A 52 27.52 -2.53 25.93
N ASP A 53 26.93 -1.39 25.52
CA ASP A 53 26.52 -0.30 26.41
C ASP A 53 25.01 -0.32 26.66
N ASP A 54 24.61 -0.70 27.88
CA ASP A 54 23.21 -0.78 28.32
C ASP A 54 22.46 0.57 28.25
N LYS A 55 23.16 1.69 28.03
CA LYS A 55 22.56 3.04 27.91
C LYS A 55 22.18 3.41 26.48
N PHE A 56 22.48 2.56 25.50
CA PHE A 56 22.21 2.83 24.09
C PHE A 56 20.86 2.26 23.66
N ASP A 57 19.95 3.12 23.20
CA ASP A 57 18.67 2.71 22.63
C ASP A 57 18.83 2.48 21.12
N LYS A 58 18.65 1.24 20.68
CA LYS A 58 18.77 0.85 19.27
C LYS A 58 17.78 1.59 18.36
N LEU A 59 16.67 2.09 18.89
CA LEU A 59 15.70 2.89 18.13
C LEU A 59 16.29 4.20 17.60
N ASP A 60 17.36 4.72 18.22
CA ASP A 60 18.02 5.94 17.75
C ASP A 60 18.82 5.73 16.44
N LEU A 61 19.05 4.48 16.05
CA LEU A 61 19.70 4.11 14.79
C LEU A 61 18.75 4.10 13.59
N ASP A 62 17.43 4.17 13.80
CA ASP A 62 16.43 4.14 12.72
C ASP A 62 16.63 5.30 11.73
N THR A 63 17.03 6.48 12.23
CA THR A 63 17.30 7.62 11.33
C THR A 63 18.50 7.34 10.42
N ILE A 64 19.57 6.76 10.97
CA ILE A 64 20.78 6.42 10.18
C ILE A 64 20.45 5.30 9.18
N MET A 65 19.64 4.33 9.60
CA MET A 65 19.15 3.26 8.73
C MET A 65 18.36 3.84 7.54
N ILE A 66 17.40 4.73 7.79
CA ILE A 66 16.61 5.38 6.73
C ILE A 66 17.50 6.20 5.79
N ASP A 67 18.48 6.94 6.32
CA ASP A 67 19.42 7.69 5.49
C ASP A 67 20.27 6.75 4.63
N ALA A 68 20.80 5.65 5.20
CA ALA A 68 21.55 4.64 4.45
C ALA A 68 20.71 3.99 3.35
N VAL A 69 19.44 3.70 3.64
CA VAL A 69 18.48 3.17 2.66
C VAL A 69 18.28 4.15 1.50
N ARG A 70 18.01 5.43 1.79
CA ARG A 70 17.76 6.46 0.77
C ARG A 70 18.95 6.70 -0.16
N HIS A 71 20.17 6.49 0.34
CA HIS A 71 21.40 6.62 -0.43
C HIS A 71 21.90 5.29 -1.04
N ASP A 72 21.13 4.21 -0.91
CA ASP A 72 21.46 2.86 -1.39
C ASP A 72 22.78 2.30 -0.82
N ASP A 73 23.09 2.63 0.43
CA ASP A 73 24.32 2.23 1.13
C ASP A 73 24.20 0.85 1.78
N ALA A 74 24.17 -0.20 0.96
CA ALA A 74 23.99 -1.58 1.40
C ALA A 74 24.94 -2.02 2.54
N GLN A 75 26.22 -1.63 2.49
CA GLN A 75 27.21 -2.03 3.51
C GLN A 75 26.87 -1.50 4.91
N PHE A 76 26.32 -0.28 4.99
CA PHE A 76 25.93 0.31 6.26
C PHE A 76 24.63 -0.30 6.78
N VAL A 77 23.68 -0.59 5.88
CA VAL A 77 22.46 -1.35 6.21
C VAL A 77 22.80 -2.74 6.75
N GLU A 78 23.67 -3.48 6.06
CA GLU A 78 24.13 -4.81 6.50
C GLU A 78 24.81 -4.74 7.89
N ALA A 79 25.66 -3.74 8.11
CA ALA A 79 26.29 -3.52 9.42
C ALA A 79 25.25 -3.27 10.52
N LEU A 80 24.26 -2.41 10.27
CA LEU A 80 23.20 -2.11 11.22
C LEU A 80 22.37 -3.37 11.56
N LEU A 81 21.97 -4.14 10.55
CA LEU A 81 21.22 -5.39 10.72
C LEU A 81 22.03 -6.44 11.50
N PHE A 82 23.33 -6.57 11.21
CA PHE A 82 24.23 -7.49 11.92
C PHE A 82 24.29 -7.19 13.44
N HIS A 83 24.20 -5.91 13.83
CA HIS A 83 24.19 -5.48 15.23
C HIS A 83 22.80 -5.58 15.91
N GLY A 84 21.87 -6.28 15.25
CA GLY A 84 20.57 -6.65 15.80
C GLY A 84 19.53 -5.55 15.70
N LEU A 85 19.66 -4.64 14.72
CA LEU A 85 18.52 -3.80 14.34
C LEU A 85 17.43 -4.66 13.71
N PRO A 86 16.18 -4.52 14.16
CA PRO A 86 15.07 -5.24 13.55
C PRO A 86 14.87 -4.84 12.09
N LEU A 87 14.63 -5.84 11.24
CA LEU A 87 14.25 -5.63 9.86
C LEU A 87 12.77 -5.24 9.79
N HIS A 88 12.50 -3.94 9.73
CA HIS A 88 11.15 -3.40 9.62
C HIS A 88 10.64 -3.40 8.17
N SER A 89 9.36 -3.72 7.98
CA SER A 89 8.69 -3.65 6.67
C SER A 89 8.78 -2.23 6.07
N ASP A 90 8.79 -1.20 6.91
CA ASP A 90 8.93 0.20 6.50
C ASP A 90 10.29 0.51 5.88
N CYS A 91 11.36 -0.13 6.36
CA CYS A 91 12.70 0.01 5.79
C CYS A 91 12.73 -0.58 4.36
N ALA A 92 12.15 -1.77 4.18
CA ALA A 92 12.05 -2.38 2.85
C ALA A 92 11.15 -1.57 1.91
N LEU A 93 10.06 -0.98 2.42
CA LEU A 93 9.19 -0.09 1.66
C LEU A 93 9.92 1.18 1.19
N GLU A 94 10.69 1.81 2.08
CA GLU A 94 11.49 3.00 1.73
C GLU A 94 12.57 2.64 0.70
N ALA A 95 13.26 1.51 0.87
CA ALA A 95 14.25 1.03 -0.10
C ALA A 95 13.65 0.84 -1.48
N ALA A 96 12.43 0.27 -1.54
CA ALA A 96 11.72 0.06 -2.78
C ALA A 96 11.28 1.39 -3.43
N LYS A 97 10.74 2.33 -2.65
CA LYS A 97 10.35 3.67 -3.16
C LYS A 97 11.55 4.50 -3.64
N SER A 98 12.69 4.40 -2.96
CA SER A 98 13.94 5.04 -3.34
C SER A 98 14.71 4.30 -4.44
N LYS A 99 14.21 3.14 -4.90
CA LYS A 99 14.87 2.26 -5.88
C LYS A 99 16.28 1.83 -5.45
N ALA A 100 16.49 1.70 -4.14
CA ALA A 100 17.74 1.32 -3.52
C ALA A 100 17.97 -0.20 -3.68
N LYS A 101 18.38 -0.61 -4.87
CA LYS A 101 18.47 -2.02 -5.26
C LYS A 101 19.56 -2.77 -4.48
N ASN A 102 20.71 -2.14 -4.21
CA ASN A 102 21.77 -2.78 -3.44
C ASN A 102 21.29 -3.04 -2.01
N VAL A 103 20.54 -2.10 -1.44
CA VAL A 103 19.91 -2.27 -0.12
C VAL A 103 18.84 -3.36 -0.15
N LEU A 104 17.99 -3.43 -1.17
CA LEU A 104 17.01 -4.52 -1.29
C LEU A 104 17.70 -5.90 -1.37
N GLU A 105 18.80 -6.02 -2.11
CA GLU A 105 19.63 -7.23 -2.15
C GLU A 105 20.21 -7.57 -0.77
N ALA A 106 20.72 -6.58 -0.04
CA ALA A 106 21.18 -6.76 1.33
C ALA A 106 20.06 -7.23 2.26
N LEU A 107 18.86 -6.67 2.14
CA LEU A 107 17.69 -7.07 2.92
C LEU A 107 17.34 -8.54 2.67
N PHE A 108 17.32 -8.99 1.41
CA PHE A 108 17.10 -10.40 1.09
C PHE A 108 18.15 -11.32 1.71
N LYS A 109 19.45 -10.95 1.64
CA LYS A 109 20.53 -11.72 2.28
C LYS A 109 20.36 -11.84 3.79
N ASN A 110 19.75 -10.83 4.42
CA ASN A 110 19.47 -10.78 5.85
C ASN A 110 18.08 -11.32 6.22
N GLY A 111 17.45 -12.12 5.35
CA GLY A 111 16.22 -12.84 5.66
C GLY A 111 14.95 -11.99 5.57
N TRP A 112 14.97 -10.87 4.83
CA TRP A 112 13.76 -10.12 4.54
C TRP A 112 12.73 -11.00 3.81
N ASN A 113 11.55 -11.13 4.40
CA ASN A 113 10.41 -11.75 3.74
C ASN A 113 9.67 -10.70 2.89
N VAL A 114 9.89 -10.74 1.58
CA VAL A 114 9.25 -9.86 0.58
C VAL A 114 7.72 -9.94 0.57
N ASN A 115 7.16 -11.06 1.07
CA ASN A 115 5.73 -11.33 1.14
C ASN A 115 5.12 -10.94 2.51
N LYS A 116 5.90 -10.38 3.43
CA LYS A 116 5.31 -9.85 4.66
C LYS A 116 4.53 -8.56 4.34
N PRO A 117 3.25 -8.45 4.74
CA PRO A 117 2.50 -7.20 4.60
C PRO A 117 3.19 -6.04 5.30
N ILE A 118 3.02 -4.82 4.78
CA ILE A 118 3.54 -3.61 5.44
C ILE A 118 2.84 -3.39 6.78
N SER A 119 1.52 -3.57 6.79
CA SER A 119 0.67 -3.54 7.98
C SER A 119 -0.57 -4.40 7.77
N ASP A 120 -1.42 -4.52 8.79
CA ASP A 120 -2.69 -5.24 8.68
C ASP A 120 -3.57 -4.70 7.54
N ALA A 121 -3.47 -3.40 7.25
CA ALA A 121 -4.26 -2.73 6.23
C ALA A 121 -3.53 -2.57 4.88
N GLN A 122 -2.27 -2.98 4.76
CA GLN A 122 -1.45 -2.69 3.58
C GLN A 122 -0.75 -3.94 3.06
N PRO A 123 -0.85 -4.24 1.75
CA PRO A 123 -0.22 -5.43 1.17
C PRO A 123 1.31 -5.36 1.26
N PRO A 124 2.03 -6.43 0.91
CA PRO A 124 3.49 -6.42 0.84
C PRO A 124 4.07 -5.36 -0.11
N VAL A 125 5.38 -5.12 -0.02
CA VAL A 125 6.14 -4.07 -0.74
C VAL A 125 5.84 -4.01 -2.24
N LEU A 126 5.61 -5.16 -2.88
CA LEU A 126 5.26 -5.25 -4.31
C LEU A 126 4.07 -4.34 -4.69
N GLY A 127 3.08 -4.16 -3.79
CA GLY A 127 1.90 -3.31 -4.02
C GLY A 127 2.20 -1.81 -4.06
N PHE A 128 3.40 -1.37 -3.66
CA PHE A 128 3.77 0.05 -3.57
C PHE A 128 4.71 0.52 -4.68
N VAL A 129 5.21 -0.39 -5.51
CA VAL A 129 6.12 -0.08 -6.63
C VAL A 129 5.46 -0.33 -7.98
N THR A 130 4.14 -0.36 -8.01
CA THR A 130 3.33 -0.86 -9.13
C THR A 130 3.48 -0.06 -10.43
N GLN A 131 4.03 1.16 -10.38
CA GLN A 131 4.35 1.95 -11.57
C GLN A 131 5.75 1.68 -12.14
N ASP A 132 6.67 1.12 -11.35
CA ASP A 132 8.04 0.84 -11.78
C ASP A 132 8.14 -0.59 -12.33
N GLN A 133 8.10 -0.71 -13.67
CA GLN A 133 8.10 -2.01 -14.34
C GLN A 133 9.37 -2.84 -14.04
N ASP A 134 10.53 -2.19 -13.93
CA ASP A 134 11.80 -2.87 -13.70
C ASP A 134 11.86 -3.42 -12.27
N LEU A 135 11.43 -2.62 -11.30
CA LEU A 135 11.40 -3.03 -9.90
C LEU A 135 10.32 -4.08 -9.63
N VAL A 136 9.15 -3.96 -10.23
CA VAL A 136 8.10 -5.01 -10.20
C VAL A 136 8.68 -6.31 -10.75
N SER A 137 9.28 -6.28 -11.95
CA SER A 137 9.87 -7.48 -12.56
C SER A 137 10.94 -8.09 -11.67
N TRP A 138 11.76 -7.26 -11.03
CA TRP A 138 12.82 -7.72 -10.15
C TRP A 138 12.27 -8.34 -8.87
N LEU A 139 11.29 -7.72 -8.19
CA LEU A 139 10.68 -8.28 -6.99
C LEU A 139 9.96 -9.61 -7.27
N LEU A 140 9.19 -9.70 -8.37
CA LEU A 140 8.53 -10.94 -8.79
C LEU A 140 9.54 -12.07 -9.01
N ARG A 141 10.67 -11.79 -9.70
CA ARG A 141 11.76 -12.76 -9.88
C ARG A 141 12.43 -13.19 -8.56
N ASN A 142 12.36 -12.35 -7.53
CA ASN A 142 12.87 -12.64 -6.19
C ASN A 142 11.78 -13.19 -5.24
N GLY A 143 10.72 -13.78 -5.79
CA GLY A 143 9.72 -14.51 -5.01
C GLY A 143 8.62 -13.65 -4.39
N ALA A 144 8.47 -12.40 -4.81
CA ALA A 144 7.30 -11.61 -4.44
C ALA A 144 6.04 -12.23 -5.05
N ASP A 145 5.04 -12.47 -4.20
CA ASP A 145 3.76 -13.07 -4.57
C ASP A 145 2.74 -11.94 -4.83
N PRO A 146 2.20 -11.83 -6.07
CA PRO A 146 1.18 -10.84 -6.40
C PRO A 146 -0.15 -11.02 -5.65
N ASN A 147 -0.39 -12.20 -5.07
CA ASN A 147 -1.62 -12.59 -4.39
C ASN A 147 -1.52 -12.54 -2.87
N GLN A 148 -0.35 -12.22 -2.32
CA GLN A 148 -0.17 -12.23 -0.88
C GLN A 148 -1.03 -11.16 -0.21
N LYS A 149 -1.93 -11.62 0.66
CA LYS A 149 -2.92 -10.78 1.33
C LYS A 149 -2.37 -10.13 2.60
N CYS A 150 -2.80 -8.90 2.88
CA CYS A 150 -2.80 -8.36 4.24
C CYS A 150 -4.06 -8.81 5.01
N LEU A 151 -4.19 -8.40 6.28
CA LEU A 151 -5.30 -8.83 7.15
C LEU A 151 -6.67 -8.46 6.60
N ILE A 152 -6.75 -7.37 5.84
CA ILE A 152 -8.00 -6.90 5.25
C ILE A 152 -8.21 -7.41 3.81
N ASP A 153 -7.58 -8.51 3.41
CA ASP A 153 -7.77 -9.14 2.09
C ASP A 153 -7.42 -8.20 0.91
N LEU A 154 -6.38 -7.38 1.05
CA LEU A 154 -5.77 -6.63 -0.07
C LEU A 154 -4.45 -7.28 -0.48
N THR A 155 -4.17 -7.26 -1.79
CA THR A 155 -2.98 -7.89 -2.39
C THR A 155 -2.15 -6.87 -3.16
N PRO A 156 -0.88 -7.17 -3.49
CA PRO A 156 -0.10 -6.34 -4.41
C PRO A 156 -0.81 -6.13 -5.76
N LEU A 157 -1.46 -7.16 -6.30
CA LEU A 157 -2.25 -7.04 -7.52
C LEU A 157 -3.46 -6.11 -7.36
N SER A 158 -4.12 -6.08 -6.19
CA SER A 158 -5.23 -5.14 -5.94
C SER A 158 -4.80 -3.67 -5.99
N TYR A 159 -3.61 -3.36 -5.50
CA TYR A 159 -3.00 -2.05 -5.65
C TYR A 159 -2.56 -1.78 -7.10
N ALA A 160 -1.98 -2.78 -7.78
CA ALA A 160 -1.52 -2.62 -9.16
C ALA A 160 -2.70 -2.27 -10.09
N VAL A 161 -3.85 -2.91 -9.90
CA VAL A 161 -5.03 -2.61 -10.71
C VAL A 161 -5.52 -1.17 -10.54
N HIS A 162 -5.37 -0.59 -9.34
CA HIS A 162 -5.80 0.78 -9.08
C HIS A 162 -4.80 1.84 -9.60
N TYR A 163 -3.49 1.58 -9.49
CA TYR A 163 -2.46 2.60 -9.68
C TYR A 163 -1.48 2.35 -10.84
N ALA A 164 -1.37 1.12 -11.35
CA ALA A 164 -0.34 0.73 -12.30
C ALA A 164 -0.73 0.99 -13.77
N PRO A 165 0.23 1.11 -14.69
CA PRO A 165 0.00 0.95 -16.12
C PRO A 165 -0.47 -0.49 -16.48
N ILE A 166 -1.16 -0.64 -17.62
CA ILE A 166 -1.66 -1.96 -18.08
C ILE A 166 -0.53 -2.97 -18.27
N SER A 167 0.64 -2.52 -18.75
CA SER A 167 1.82 -3.38 -18.92
C SER A 167 2.23 -4.05 -17.60
N ASN A 168 2.16 -3.32 -16.48
CA ASN A 168 2.52 -3.85 -15.17
C ASN A 168 1.42 -4.76 -14.63
N ILE A 169 0.14 -4.48 -14.86
CA ILE A 169 -0.92 -5.44 -14.52
C ILE A 169 -0.70 -6.77 -15.26
N LYS A 170 -0.44 -6.71 -16.58
CA LYS A 170 -0.12 -7.91 -17.37
C LYS A 170 1.09 -8.65 -16.82
N LEU A 171 2.09 -7.93 -16.30
CA LEU A 171 3.24 -8.52 -15.65
C LEU A 171 2.86 -9.26 -14.35
N PHE A 172 2.02 -8.68 -13.49
CA PHE A 172 1.53 -9.37 -12.29
C PHE A 172 0.73 -10.64 -12.66
N LEU A 173 -0.21 -10.54 -13.60
CA LEU A 173 -1.00 -11.68 -14.08
C LEU A 173 -0.12 -12.79 -14.69
N GLY A 174 0.85 -12.39 -15.53
CA GLY A 174 1.82 -13.31 -16.11
C GLY A 174 2.77 -13.97 -15.11
N ASN A 175 2.83 -13.47 -13.86
CA ASN A 175 3.56 -14.06 -12.75
C ASN A 175 2.62 -14.66 -11.69
N GLY A 176 1.47 -15.20 -12.12
CA GLY A 176 0.56 -15.94 -11.26
C GLY A 176 -0.45 -15.09 -10.50
N GLY A 177 -0.60 -13.81 -10.84
CA GLY A 177 -1.62 -12.94 -10.26
C GLY A 177 -3.04 -13.45 -10.52
N GLU A 178 -3.83 -13.58 -9.47
CA GLU A 178 -5.20 -14.09 -9.52
C GLU A 178 -6.24 -12.96 -9.47
N THR A 179 -7.23 -13.04 -10.35
CA THR A 179 -8.24 -11.98 -10.50
C THR A 179 -9.37 -12.03 -9.47
N GLN A 180 -9.52 -13.16 -8.78
CA GLN A 180 -10.62 -13.42 -7.85
C GLN A 180 -10.27 -13.07 -6.39
N GLN A 181 -9.01 -12.71 -6.11
CA GLN A 181 -8.52 -12.43 -4.77
C GLN A 181 -8.37 -10.92 -4.52
N GLY A 182 -8.23 -10.52 -3.26
CA GLY A 182 -7.69 -9.19 -2.95
C GLY A 182 -8.68 -8.03 -3.11
N GLN A 183 -9.99 -8.32 -3.17
CA GLN A 183 -11.02 -7.35 -3.58
C GLN A 183 -10.76 -6.71 -4.95
N LEU A 184 -10.03 -7.41 -5.85
CA LEU A 184 -9.53 -6.85 -7.10
C LEU A 184 -10.60 -6.14 -7.93
N LEU A 185 -11.79 -6.76 -8.02
CA LEU A 185 -12.96 -6.20 -8.71
C LEU A 185 -13.26 -4.76 -8.27
N PHE A 186 -13.21 -4.48 -6.98
CA PHE A 186 -13.50 -3.16 -6.42
C PHE A 186 -12.39 -2.14 -6.68
N HIS A 187 -11.16 -2.60 -6.89
CA HIS A 187 -10.03 -1.76 -7.27
C HIS A 187 -9.96 -1.53 -8.79
N ALA A 188 -10.56 -2.43 -9.60
CA ALA A 188 -10.56 -2.45 -11.06
C ALA A 188 -11.55 -1.51 -11.74
N LEU A 189 -12.06 -0.49 -11.05
CA LEU A 189 -13.10 0.45 -11.52
C LEU A 189 -12.69 1.33 -12.73
N ASP A 190 -11.77 0.89 -13.58
CA ASP A 190 -11.32 1.61 -14.78
C ASP A 190 -10.77 0.73 -15.92
N ARG A 191 -10.83 -0.60 -15.85
CA ARG A 191 -10.20 -1.44 -16.90
C ARG A 191 -11.08 -2.59 -17.36
N GLU A 192 -11.42 -2.55 -18.65
CA GLU A 192 -12.05 -3.63 -19.42
C GLU A 192 -11.29 -4.94 -19.14
N SER A 193 -11.97 -5.91 -18.52
CA SER A 193 -11.45 -7.25 -18.26
C SER A 193 -12.40 -8.25 -18.91
N GLU A 194 -11.86 -9.11 -19.78
CA GLU A 194 -12.62 -10.05 -20.62
C GLU A 194 -13.08 -11.33 -19.89
N GLU A 195 -12.65 -11.56 -18.65
CA GLU A 195 -13.15 -12.66 -17.82
C GLU A 195 -13.91 -12.08 -16.62
N GLY A 196 -15.24 -12.17 -16.68
CA GLY A 196 -16.17 -11.49 -15.78
C GLY A 196 -15.98 -11.89 -14.32
N ALA A 197 -15.44 -10.97 -13.53
CA ALA A 197 -15.52 -11.04 -12.08
C ALA A 197 -17.01 -11.00 -11.63
N PRO A 198 -17.35 -11.57 -10.46
CA PRO A 198 -18.74 -11.61 -10.01
C PRO A 198 -19.22 -10.19 -9.69
N LEU A 199 -19.84 -9.51 -10.66
CA LEU A 199 -20.25 -8.11 -10.57
C LEU A 199 -21.23 -7.85 -9.41
N ASN A 200 -21.95 -8.88 -8.98
CA ASN A 200 -22.90 -8.86 -7.87
C ASN A 200 -22.27 -9.22 -6.51
N ALA A 201 -20.96 -9.51 -6.44
CA ALA A 201 -20.30 -9.77 -5.18
C ALA A 201 -20.26 -8.50 -4.31
N THR A 202 -20.50 -8.66 -3.02
CA THR A 202 -20.37 -7.56 -2.04
C THR A 202 -18.97 -7.57 -1.44
N MET A 203 -18.39 -6.39 -1.24
CA MET A 203 -17.04 -6.23 -0.68
C MET A 203 -16.93 -6.94 0.67
N TYR A 204 -15.88 -7.75 0.83
CA TYR A 204 -15.64 -8.57 2.03
C TYR A 204 -16.77 -9.52 2.45
N GLN A 205 -17.74 -9.84 1.57
CA GLN A 205 -18.86 -10.74 1.91
C GLN A 205 -18.40 -12.09 2.48
N ASN A 206 -17.28 -12.61 1.95
CA ASN A 206 -16.67 -13.87 2.38
C ASN A 206 -15.47 -13.68 3.34
N HIS A 207 -15.29 -12.48 3.90
CA HIS A 207 -14.19 -12.17 4.84
C HIS A 207 -14.75 -11.55 6.14
N PRO A 208 -15.22 -12.38 7.10
CA PRO A 208 -15.97 -11.92 8.27
C PRO A 208 -15.25 -10.85 9.12
N PHE A 209 -13.93 -10.95 9.26
CA PHE A 209 -13.15 -9.95 9.99
C PHE A 209 -13.23 -8.58 9.32
N SER A 210 -12.93 -8.49 8.02
CA SER A 210 -13.02 -7.22 7.26
C SER A 210 -14.45 -6.71 7.18
N TRP A 211 -15.43 -7.61 7.02
CA TRP A 211 -16.85 -7.24 7.07
C TRP A 211 -17.17 -6.55 8.38
N SER A 212 -16.81 -7.17 9.52
CA SER A 212 -17.08 -6.58 10.84
C SER A 212 -16.38 -5.23 11.04
N LEU A 213 -15.16 -5.09 10.52
CA LEU A 213 -14.36 -3.89 10.68
C LEU A 213 -14.89 -2.72 9.83
N TYR A 214 -15.39 -2.99 8.63
CA TYR A 214 -15.74 -1.95 7.65
C TYR A 214 -17.22 -1.88 7.28
N ALA A 215 -18.09 -2.76 7.80
CA ALA A 215 -19.54 -2.75 7.51
C ALA A 215 -20.18 -1.37 7.74
N PHE A 216 -19.72 -0.61 8.73
CA PHE A 216 -20.20 0.75 9.01
C PHE A 216 -19.97 1.74 7.86
N MET A 217 -19.04 1.45 6.94
CA MET A 217 -18.81 2.24 5.73
C MET A 217 -19.81 1.90 4.61
N GLY A 218 -20.73 0.96 4.86
CA GLY A 218 -21.65 0.39 3.88
C GLY A 218 -20.90 -0.42 2.82
N LEU A 219 -20.37 -1.59 3.19
CA LEU A 219 -19.75 -2.48 2.21
C LEU A 219 -20.82 -2.96 1.22
N GLY A 220 -20.64 -2.61 -0.06
CA GLY A 220 -21.59 -2.87 -1.14
C GLY A 220 -20.95 -3.58 -2.33
N THR A 221 -21.72 -3.75 -3.40
CA THR A 221 -21.22 -4.28 -4.69
C THR A 221 -20.39 -3.24 -5.45
N ILE A 222 -19.77 -3.66 -6.56
CA ILE A 222 -19.00 -2.73 -7.41
C ILE A 222 -19.87 -1.56 -7.91
N LEU A 223 -21.17 -1.79 -8.12
CA LEU A 223 -22.13 -0.75 -8.45
C LEU A 223 -22.25 0.30 -7.36
N HIS A 224 -22.31 -0.10 -6.07
CA HIS A 224 -22.34 0.85 -4.96
C HIS A 224 -21.10 1.74 -4.94
N LYS A 225 -19.92 1.18 -5.25
CA LYS A 225 -18.67 1.93 -5.27
C LYS A 225 -18.58 2.86 -6.47
N ALA A 226 -18.96 2.40 -7.66
CA ALA A 226 -19.03 3.24 -8.86
C ALA A 226 -19.97 4.43 -8.65
N THR A 227 -21.13 4.19 -8.02
CA THR A 227 -22.09 5.22 -7.64
C THR A 227 -21.52 6.20 -6.61
N GLU A 228 -20.88 5.72 -5.55
CA GLU A 228 -20.25 6.55 -4.52
C GLU A 228 -19.21 7.51 -5.13
N LEU A 229 -18.39 7.00 -6.05
CA LEU A 229 -17.39 7.79 -6.76
C LEU A 229 -18.01 8.70 -7.84
N GLY A 230 -19.25 8.45 -8.28
CA GLY A 230 -19.91 9.18 -9.36
C GLY A 230 -19.35 8.86 -10.74
N LYS A 231 -18.79 7.66 -10.94
CA LYS A 231 -18.26 7.22 -12.23
C LYS A 231 -19.40 6.76 -13.15
N VAL A 232 -20.09 7.71 -13.79
CA VAL A 232 -21.29 7.47 -14.61
C VAL A 232 -21.04 6.44 -15.71
N ASP A 233 -19.90 6.51 -16.41
CA ASP A 233 -19.56 5.57 -17.47
C ASP A 233 -19.44 4.13 -16.97
N VAL A 234 -18.86 3.95 -15.78
CA VAL A 234 -18.74 2.63 -15.13
C VAL A 234 -20.11 2.14 -14.67
N VAL A 235 -20.95 3.01 -14.10
CA VAL A 235 -22.33 2.65 -13.73
C VAL A 235 -23.09 2.20 -14.99
N ARG A 236 -22.99 2.94 -16.09
CA ARG A 236 -23.63 2.60 -17.37
C ARG A 236 -23.21 1.23 -17.88
N PHE A 237 -21.91 0.97 -17.86
CA PHE A 237 -21.34 -0.31 -18.23
C PHE A 237 -21.87 -1.45 -17.33
N LEU A 238 -21.81 -1.29 -16.01
CA LEU A 238 -22.29 -2.32 -15.07
C LEU A 238 -23.78 -2.64 -15.27
N VAL A 239 -24.61 -1.62 -15.45
CA VAL A 239 -26.04 -1.81 -15.77
C VAL A 239 -26.22 -2.59 -17.07
N HIS A 240 -25.44 -2.27 -18.11
CA HIS A 240 -25.49 -3.00 -19.38
C HIS A 240 -25.11 -4.47 -19.24
N GLU A 241 -24.15 -4.78 -18.36
CA GLU A 241 -23.73 -6.15 -18.03
C GLU A 241 -24.74 -6.91 -17.14
N GLY A 242 -25.90 -6.31 -16.82
CA GLY A 242 -26.98 -7.00 -16.12
C GLY A 242 -26.72 -7.21 -14.62
N VAL A 243 -25.99 -6.30 -13.97
CA VAL A 243 -25.83 -6.33 -12.51
C VAL A 243 -27.18 -6.21 -11.80
N ASP A 244 -27.30 -6.89 -10.66
CA ASP A 244 -28.49 -6.83 -9.83
C ASP A 244 -28.52 -5.50 -9.05
N LEU A 245 -29.41 -4.61 -9.48
CA LEU A 245 -29.60 -3.28 -8.90
C LEU A 245 -30.28 -3.33 -7.51
N SER A 246 -30.84 -4.48 -7.13
CA SER A 246 -31.58 -4.65 -5.88
C SER A 246 -30.70 -5.03 -4.68
N ILE A 247 -29.43 -5.38 -4.92
CA ILE A 247 -28.50 -5.75 -3.86
C ILE A 247 -28.33 -4.56 -2.92
N LYS A 248 -28.37 -4.84 -1.62
CA LYS A 248 -28.17 -3.87 -0.55
C LYS A 248 -26.76 -3.98 0.01
N ASP A 249 -26.16 -2.83 0.30
CA ASP A 249 -24.91 -2.75 1.05
C ASP A 249 -25.10 -3.09 2.55
N ALA A 250 -24.02 -3.04 3.31
CA ALA A 250 -24.04 -3.31 4.74
C ALA A 250 -24.88 -2.31 5.58
N ASN A 251 -25.26 -1.16 5.03
CA ASN A 251 -26.20 -0.21 5.64
C ASN A 251 -27.66 -0.48 5.26
N GLY A 252 -27.90 -1.42 4.34
CA GLY A 252 -29.23 -1.70 3.80
C GLY A 252 -29.63 -0.80 2.62
N ASP A 253 -28.72 0.02 2.12
CA ASP A 253 -28.95 0.90 0.97
C ASP A 253 -28.71 0.13 -0.33
N THR A 254 -29.56 0.32 -1.34
CA THR A 254 -29.22 -0.05 -2.72
C THR A 254 -28.24 0.95 -3.33
N ALA A 255 -27.68 0.64 -4.50
CA ALA A 255 -26.84 1.61 -5.22
C ALA A 255 -27.62 2.90 -5.55
N LEU A 256 -28.91 2.81 -5.88
CA LEU A 256 -29.76 3.97 -6.13
C LEU A 256 -29.96 4.82 -4.86
N ASP A 257 -30.18 4.17 -3.70
CA ASP A 257 -30.33 4.87 -2.42
C ASP A 257 -29.06 5.67 -2.07
N ARG A 258 -27.87 5.07 -2.29
CA ARG A 258 -26.59 5.79 -2.17
C ARG A 258 -26.48 6.97 -3.13
N ALA A 259 -26.86 6.78 -4.39
CA ALA A 259 -26.78 7.83 -5.40
C ALA A 259 -27.61 9.06 -4.99
N ARG A 260 -28.82 8.82 -4.46
CA ARG A 260 -29.71 9.85 -3.92
C ARG A 260 -29.10 10.52 -2.69
N ARG A 261 -28.61 9.73 -1.73
CA ARG A 261 -27.99 10.23 -0.48
C ARG A 261 -26.75 11.07 -0.73
N LEU A 262 -25.96 10.74 -1.75
CA LEU A 262 -24.74 11.43 -2.14
C LEU A 262 -24.95 12.49 -3.24
N SER A 263 -26.21 12.76 -3.61
CA SER A 263 -26.61 13.74 -4.64
C SER A 263 -25.91 13.53 -6.00
N LYS A 264 -25.74 12.28 -6.42
CA LYS A 264 -25.13 11.90 -7.71
C LYS A 264 -26.19 11.92 -8.82
N THR A 265 -26.71 13.10 -9.17
CA THR A 265 -27.89 13.29 -10.02
C THR A 265 -27.87 12.49 -11.33
N GLU A 266 -26.74 12.48 -12.04
CA GLU A 266 -26.61 11.74 -13.30
C GLU A 266 -26.66 10.21 -13.12
N VAL A 267 -26.11 9.72 -12.00
CA VAL A 267 -26.18 8.30 -11.63
C VAL A 267 -27.60 7.93 -11.18
N VAL A 268 -28.30 8.81 -10.44
CA VAL A 268 -29.70 8.62 -10.05
C VAL A 268 -30.56 8.42 -11.30
N GLN A 269 -30.46 9.35 -12.26
CA GLN A 269 -31.26 9.30 -13.48
C GLN A 269 -30.98 8.00 -14.27
N LEU A 270 -29.71 7.64 -14.43
CA LEU A 270 -29.32 6.41 -15.11
C LEU A 270 -29.90 5.15 -14.44
N LEU A 271 -29.78 5.04 -13.11
CA LEU A 271 -30.27 3.87 -12.37
C LEU A 271 -31.81 3.79 -12.33
N GLU A 272 -32.50 4.94 -12.27
CA GLU A 272 -33.96 5.00 -12.34
C GLU A 272 -34.49 4.57 -13.71
N ASP A 273 -33.87 5.05 -14.80
CA ASP A 273 -34.23 4.65 -16.17
C ASP A 273 -34.06 3.14 -16.37
N SER A 274 -33.05 2.56 -15.73
CA SER A 274 -32.67 1.15 -15.86
C SER A 274 -33.48 0.21 -14.96
N SER A 275 -34.10 0.73 -13.88
CA SER A 275 -34.94 -0.06 -12.96
C SER A 275 -36.40 -0.18 -13.44
N ASN A 276 -36.78 0.60 -14.46
CA ASN A 276 -38.14 0.66 -15.02
C ASN A 276 -38.33 -0.24 -16.27
N HIS A 277 -37.31 -1.02 -16.65
CA HIS A 277 -37.31 -1.95 -17.79
C HIS A 277 -37.03 -3.38 -17.29
#